data_AF-A0A496T1Z2-F1
#
_entry.id   AF-A0A496T1Z2-F1
#
_cell.length_a   1.000
_cell.length_b   1.000
_cell.length_c   1.000
_cell.angle_alpha   90.00
_cell.angle_beta   90.00
_cell.angle_gamma   90.00
#
_symmetry.space_group_name_H-M   'P 1'
#
loop_
_entity.id
_entity.type
_entity.pdbx_description
1 polymer ?
#
loop_
_entity_poly.entity_id
_entity_poly.type
_entity_poly.pdbx_seq_one_letter_code
_entity_poly.pdbx_strand_id
1 'polypeptide(L)'
;LENVSRHLISSVFAVPMLSMDLLKIPPHHAYLIKKWMEFYQQNKEVLNYGKIEPVFENGRIVGLKVTGKNYSSIIGVFEDMGKVVSLSNAFQEVLVLNASNQPRLMIKSPVAGECEIFNSRLEKSRKCQILPAETVELNVQIGGLVKIKNGKPK
;
A
#
# COMPACT_ATOMS: atom_id res chain seq x y z
N LEU A 1 -1.80 -20.50 7.13
CA LEU A 1 -1.31 -19.30 6.40
C LEU A 1 -1.58 -18.10 7.27
N GLU A 2 -0.61 -17.71 8.10
CA GLU A 2 -0.73 -16.54 8.96
C GLU A 2 -0.14 -15.34 8.21
N ASN A 3 -0.99 -14.40 7.77
CA ASN A 3 -0.54 -13.22 7.04
C ASN A 3 -0.57 -11.99 7.97
N VAL A 4 0.41 -11.94 8.87
CA VAL A 4 0.62 -10.85 9.82
C VAL A 4 0.70 -9.49 9.10
N SER A 5 1.38 -9.43 7.95
CA SER A 5 1.51 -8.20 7.17
C SER A 5 0.18 -7.68 6.64
N ARG A 6 -0.70 -8.56 6.14
CA ARG A 6 -2.05 -8.17 5.72
C ARG A 6 -2.85 -7.57 6.88
N HIS A 7 -2.77 -8.19 8.06
CA HIS A 7 -3.44 -7.66 9.25
C HIS A 7 -2.90 -6.28 9.62
N LEU A 8 -1.58 -6.10 9.59
CA LEU A 8 -0.92 -4.83 9.89
C LEU A 8 -1.27 -3.74 8.86
N ILE A 9 -1.43 -4.08 7.57
CA ILE A 9 -1.92 -3.11 6.56
C ILE A 9 -3.28 -2.55 6.98
N SER A 10 -4.21 -3.38 7.44
CA SER A 10 -5.51 -2.89 7.92
C SER A 10 -5.38 -1.97 9.13
N SER A 11 -4.41 -2.20 10.00
CA SER A 11 -4.18 -1.38 11.20
C SER A 11 -3.54 -0.03 10.93
N VAL A 12 -2.67 0.10 9.90
CA VAL A 12 -1.92 1.36 9.66
C VAL A 12 -2.75 2.51 9.10
N PHE A 13 -3.95 2.24 8.56
CA PHE A 13 -4.91 3.28 8.18
C PHE A 13 -5.63 3.89 9.39
N ALA A 14 -5.40 3.33 10.57
CA ALA A 14 -5.72 3.89 11.87
C ALA A 14 -4.42 4.07 12.68
N VAL A 15 -4.54 4.35 13.97
CA VAL A 15 -3.40 4.26 14.89
C VAL A 15 -3.22 2.77 15.23
N PRO A 16 -2.12 2.11 14.81
CA PRO A 16 -1.93 0.70 15.10
C PRO A 16 -1.74 0.49 16.60
N MET A 17 -2.56 -0.39 17.18
CA MET A 17 -2.47 -0.82 18.58
C MET A 17 -2.06 -2.29 18.63
N LEU A 18 -1.04 -2.60 19.43
CA LEU A 18 -0.59 -3.97 19.68
C LEU A 18 -0.99 -4.36 21.10
N SER A 19 -1.99 -5.24 21.22
CA SER A 19 -2.45 -5.77 22.51
C SER A 19 -2.23 -7.28 22.55
N MET A 20 -0.97 -7.67 22.75
CA MET A 20 -0.55 -9.08 22.80
C MET A 20 0.74 -9.23 23.60
N ASP A 21 1.02 -10.45 24.06
CA ASP A 21 2.29 -10.79 24.72
C ASP A 21 3.40 -10.93 23.66
N LEU A 22 4.15 -9.85 23.46
CA LEU A 22 5.24 -9.79 22.49
C LEU A 22 6.41 -10.74 22.82
N LEU A 23 6.49 -11.30 24.03
CA LEU A 23 7.49 -12.31 24.38
C LEU A 23 7.10 -13.71 23.88
N LYS A 24 5.82 -13.92 23.57
CA LYS A 24 5.28 -15.22 23.11
C LYS A 24 5.08 -15.32 21.61
N ILE A 25 5.31 -14.24 20.85
CA ILE A 25 5.16 -14.29 19.40
C ILE A 25 6.39 -14.94 18.74
N PRO A 26 6.21 -15.70 17.64
CA PRO A 26 7.31 -16.20 16.84
C PRO A 26 8.26 -15.07 16.38
N PRO A 27 9.60 -15.29 16.35
CA PRO A 27 10.56 -14.25 15.96
C PRO A 27 10.28 -13.61 14.60
N HIS A 28 9.76 -14.40 13.65
CA HIS A 28 9.39 -13.89 12.33
C HIS A 28 8.16 -12.97 12.36
N HIS A 29 7.20 -13.16 13.27
CA HIS A 29 6.11 -12.20 13.48
C HIS A 29 6.62 -10.91 14.11
N ALA A 30 7.51 -11.01 15.10
CA ALA A 30 8.13 -9.84 15.72
C ALA A 30 8.87 -8.98 14.68
N TYR A 31 9.58 -9.64 13.74
CA TYR A 31 10.22 -8.97 12.61
C TYR A 31 9.21 -8.22 11.73
N LEU A 32 8.10 -8.87 11.34
CA LEU A 32 7.07 -8.24 10.51
C LEU A 32 6.41 -7.05 11.23
N ILE A 33 6.04 -7.22 12.49
CA ILE A 33 5.49 -6.14 13.32
C ILE A 33 6.45 -4.96 13.36
N LYS A 34 7.73 -5.19 13.65
CA LYS A 34 8.75 -4.14 13.65
C LYS A 34 8.80 -3.41 12.31
N LYS A 35 8.85 -4.14 11.19
CA LYS A 35 8.90 -3.55 9.84
C LYS A 35 7.69 -2.67 9.52
N TRP A 36 6.49 -3.10 9.92
CA TRP A 36 5.27 -2.30 9.72
C TRP A 36 5.17 -1.11 10.68
N MET A 37 5.71 -1.22 11.91
CA MET A 37 5.82 -0.06 12.80
C MET A 37 6.82 0.97 12.27
N GLU A 38 7.94 0.53 11.70
CA GLU A 38 8.90 1.40 10.98
C GLU A 38 8.20 2.09 9.80
N PHE A 39 7.45 1.34 8.98
CA PHE A 39 6.64 1.89 7.88
C PHE A 39 5.65 2.93 8.38
N TYR A 40 4.90 2.63 9.45
CA TYR A 40 3.92 3.55 10.01
C TYR A 40 4.60 4.84 10.49
N GLN A 41 5.71 4.76 11.22
CA GLN A 41 6.44 5.94 11.68
C GLN A 41 6.95 6.80 10.52
N GLN A 42 7.49 6.18 9.47
CA GLN A 42 7.97 6.88 8.27
C GLN A 42 6.85 7.59 7.49
N ASN A 43 5.63 7.08 7.58
CA ASN A 43 4.48 7.57 6.83
C ASN A 43 3.43 8.26 7.71
N LYS A 44 3.75 8.50 8.99
CA LYS A 44 2.82 8.99 10.01
C LYS A 44 2.16 10.31 9.63
N GLU A 45 2.90 11.22 8.97
CA GLU A 45 2.32 12.50 8.54
C GLU A 45 1.14 12.29 7.59
N VAL A 46 1.31 11.41 6.60
CA VAL A 46 0.24 11.09 5.64
C VAL A 46 -0.87 10.32 6.33
N LEU A 47 -0.55 9.26 7.07
CA LEU A 47 -1.55 8.35 7.67
C LEU A 47 -2.43 9.03 8.72
N ASN A 48 -1.88 9.93 9.54
CA ASN A 48 -2.62 10.54 10.66
C ASN A 48 -3.26 11.89 10.32
N TYR A 49 -2.71 12.63 9.36
CA TYR A 49 -3.14 14.00 9.05
C TYR A 49 -3.58 14.19 7.60
N GLY A 50 -3.45 13.17 6.75
CA GLY A 50 -3.90 13.22 5.38
C GLY A 50 -5.43 13.15 5.26
N LYS A 51 -5.94 13.58 4.10
CA LYS A 51 -7.36 13.44 3.77
C LYS A 51 -7.66 11.98 3.45
N ILE A 52 -8.56 11.38 4.21
CA ILE A 52 -9.04 10.01 3.99
C ILE A 52 -10.21 10.03 3.00
N GLU A 53 -10.14 9.16 2.00
CA GLU A 53 -11.17 8.99 0.98
C GLU A 53 -11.44 7.48 0.79
N PRO A 54 -12.70 7.04 0.93
CA PRO A 54 -13.06 5.66 0.61
C PRO A 54 -12.91 5.40 -0.90
N VAL A 55 -12.42 4.21 -1.22
CA VAL A 55 -12.30 3.73 -2.59
C VAL A 55 -13.51 2.84 -2.87
N PHE A 56 -14.43 3.31 -3.71
CA PHE A 56 -15.67 2.58 -4.02
C PHE A 56 -15.60 1.72 -5.28
N GLU A 57 -16.27 0.58 -5.28
CA GLU A 57 -16.56 -0.26 -6.45
C GLU A 57 -17.97 -0.84 -6.32
N ASN A 58 -18.81 -0.66 -7.34
CA ASN A 58 -20.19 -1.16 -7.36
C ASN A 58 -20.98 -0.85 -6.07
N GLY A 59 -20.79 0.35 -5.52
CA GLY A 59 -21.43 0.79 -4.27
C GLY A 59 -20.82 0.26 -2.97
N ARG A 60 -19.72 -0.50 -3.03
CA ARG A 60 -19.01 -1.04 -1.85
C ARG A 60 -17.67 -0.36 -1.64
N ILE A 61 -17.23 -0.23 -0.39
CA ILE A 61 -15.88 0.23 -0.08
C ILE A 61 -14.93 -0.95 -0.26
N VAL A 62 -13.98 -0.83 -1.17
CA VAL A 62 -12.98 -1.87 -1.49
C VAL A 62 -11.56 -1.48 -1.06
N GLY A 63 -11.39 -0.24 -0.61
CA GLY A 63 -10.11 0.32 -0.25
C GLY A 63 -10.22 1.65 0.48
N LEU A 64 -9.08 2.14 0.96
CA LEU A 64 -8.94 3.47 1.54
C LEU A 64 -7.78 4.17 0.87
N LYS A 65 -7.94 5.45 0.56
CA LYS A 65 -6.86 6.33 0.12
C LYS A 65 -6.65 7.40 1.17
N VAL A 66 -5.41 7.64 1.54
CA VAL A 66 -5.01 8.77 2.38
C VAL A 66 -4.07 9.65 1.58
N THR A 67 -4.42 10.93 1.43
CA THR A 67 -3.63 11.90 0.66
C THR A 67 -3.06 12.95 1.61
N GLY A 68 -1.73 13.01 1.69
CA GLY A 68 -1.01 14.01 2.49
C GLY A 68 -0.60 15.24 1.67
N LYS A 69 0.33 16.02 2.23
CA LYS A 69 0.94 17.16 1.54
C LYS A 69 1.75 16.70 0.33
N ASN A 70 2.05 17.63 -0.59
CA ASN A 70 2.84 17.36 -1.81
C ASN A 70 2.30 16.22 -2.70
N TYR A 71 1.00 15.91 -2.60
CA TYR A 71 0.37 14.81 -3.33
C TYR A 71 1.05 13.45 -3.09
N SER A 72 1.62 13.22 -1.91
CA SER A 72 1.97 11.88 -1.45
C SER A 72 0.72 11.15 -0.99
N SER A 73 0.51 9.91 -1.41
CA SER A 73 -0.67 9.15 -0.98
C SER A 73 -0.37 7.69 -0.66
N ILE A 74 -1.21 7.12 0.21
CA ILE A 74 -1.16 5.73 0.62
C ILE A 74 -2.54 5.13 0.35
N ILE A 75 -2.58 4.04 -0.41
CA ILE A 75 -3.81 3.37 -0.84
C ILE A 75 -3.78 1.94 -0.33
N GLY A 76 -4.78 1.56 0.45
CA GLY A 76 -4.99 0.18 0.91
C GLY A 76 -6.04 -0.49 0.05
N VAL A 77 -5.73 -1.67 -0.47
CA VAL A 77 -6.65 -2.51 -1.24
C VAL A 77 -7.03 -3.71 -0.39
N PHE A 78 -8.29 -3.83 0.03
CA PHE A 78 -8.73 -4.82 1.02
C PHE A 78 -9.57 -5.96 0.43
N GLU A 79 -10.20 -5.73 -0.72
CA GLU A 79 -11.10 -6.69 -1.36
C GLU A 79 -10.46 -7.30 -2.64
N ASP A 80 -10.88 -8.51 -3.00
CA ASP A 80 -10.33 -9.31 -4.11
C ASP A 80 -10.74 -8.85 -5.51
N MET A 81 -11.43 -7.73 -5.61
CA MET A 81 -12.13 -7.35 -6.82
C MET A 81 -11.21 -6.57 -7.78
N GLY A 82 -11.45 -6.77 -9.07
CA GLY A 82 -10.63 -6.34 -10.21
C GLY A 82 -10.49 -4.84 -10.41
N LYS A 83 -10.57 -4.04 -9.34
CA LYS A 83 -10.41 -2.61 -9.39
C LYS A 83 -8.98 -2.26 -9.77
N VAL A 84 -8.92 -1.51 -10.85
CA VAL A 84 -7.78 -0.70 -11.22
C VAL A 84 -7.63 0.44 -10.22
N VAL A 85 -6.53 0.45 -9.47
CA VAL A 85 -6.11 1.59 -8.66
C VAL A 85 -5.69 2.71 -9.61
N SER A 86 -6.62 3.63 -9.86
CA SER A 86 -6.40 4.80 -10.69
C SER A 86 -5.66 5.87 -9.89
N LEU A 87 -4.44 6.22 -10.31
CA LEU A 87 -3.67 7.30 -9.73
C LEU A 87 -4.20 8.66 -10.21
N SER A 88 -3.99 9.71 -9.41
CA SER A 88 -4.30 11.08 -9.81
C SER A 88 -3.34 11.60 -10.88
N ASN A 89 -3.74 12.62 -11.65
CA ASN A 89 -2.86 13.27 -12.63
C ASN A 89 -1.66 13.96 -11.98
N ALA A 90 -1.82 14.40 -10.74
CA ALA A 90 -0.78 14.98 -9.91
C ALA A 90 -0.51 14.06 -8.71
N PHE A 91 0.67 13.45 -8.68
CA PHE A 91 1.24 12.80 -7.51
C PHE A 91 2.77 12.95 -7.56
N GLN A 92 3.40 12.95 -6.39
CA GLN A 92 4.85 12.82 -6.27
C GLN A 92 5.23 11.36 -5.98
N GLU A 93 4.51 10.76 -5.03
CA GLU A 93 4.71 9.38 -4.60
C GLU A 93 3.37 8.74 -4.19
N VAL A 94 3.15 7.49 -4.59
CA VAL A 94 2.01 6.68 -4.15
C VAL A 94 2.51 5.34 -3.63
N LEU A 95 2.06 4.98 -2.44
CA LEU A 95 2.23 3.63 -1.89
C LEU A 95 0.90 2.90 -2.01
N VAL A 96 0.89 1.74 -2.68
CA VAL A 96 -0.31 0.89 -2.79
C VAL A 96 -0.05 -0.40 -2.02
N LEU A 97 -0.79 -0.60 -0.94
CA LEU A 97 -0.65 -1.71 0.00
C LEU A 97 -1.66 -2.82 -0.36
N ASN A 98 -1.16 -4.05 -0.55
CA ASN A 98 -2.01 -5.18 -0.91
C ASN A 98 -2.49 -5.92 0.34
N ALA A 99 -3.69 -5.60 0.80
CA ALA A 99 -4.39 -6.32 1.86
C ALA A 99 -5.52 -7.23 1.35
N SER A 100 -5.61 -7.46 0.04
CA SER A 100 -6.56 -8.41 -0.55
C SER A 100 -6.17 -9.87 -0.25
N ASN A 101 -6.89 -10.83 -0.81
CA ASN A 101 -6.51 -12.24 -0.89
C ASN A 101 -5.89 -12.62 -2.25
N GLN A 102 -5.56 -11.66 -3.11
CA GLN A 102 -4.93 -11.89 -4.41
C GLN A 102 -3.47 -11.41 -4.43
N PRO A 103 -2.50 -12.16 -4.96
CA PRO A 103 -1.10 -11.74 -5.07
C PRO A 103 -0.85 -10.81 -6.27
N ARG A 104 -1.78 -9.88 -6.53
CA ARG A 104 -1.71 -8.93 -7.64
C ARG A 104 -2.40 -7.62 -7.32
N LEU A 105 -1.95 -6.55 -7.97
CA LEU A 105 -2.61 -5.25 -7.98
C LEU A 105 -2.75 -4.76 -9.43
N MET A 106 -3.93 -4.26 -9.78
CA MET A 106 -4.18 -3.60 -11.06
C MET A 106 -3.96 -2.11 -10.85
N ILE A 107 -2.99 -1.50 -11.53
CA ILE A 107 -2.68 -0.08 -11.41
C ILE A 107 -2.91 0.62 -12.74
N LYS A 108 -3.57 1.78 -12.74
CA LYS A 108 -3.62 2.67 -13.90
C LYS A 108 -3.12 4.04 -13.51
N SER A 109 -2.13 4.52 -14.22
CA SER A 109 -1.58 5.85 -14.01
C SER A 109 -1.84 6.71 -15.24
N PRO A 110 -2.31 7.96 -15.07
CA PRO A 110 -2.43 8.91 -16.18
C PRO A 110 -1.07 9.42 -16.69
N VAL A 111 0.01 9.18 -15.95
CA VAL A 111 1.38 9.59 -16.26
C VAL A 111 2.35 8.42 -16.12
N ALA A 112 3.50 8.51 -16.80
CA ALA A 112 4.55 7.52 -16.64
C ALA A 112 5.14 7.58 -15.22
N GLY A 113 5.49 6.43 -14.66
CA GLY A 113 6.06 6.34 -13.32
C GLY A 113 7.04 5.20 -13.17
N GLU A 114 8.02 5.40 -12.31
CA GLU A 114 8.90 4.33 -11.85
C GLU A 114 8.25 3.66 -10.64
N CYS A 115 8.30 2.32 -10.59
CA CYS A 115 7.77 1.58 -9.46
C CYS A 115 8.77 0.60 -8.84
N GLU A 116 8.63 0.41 -7.53
CA GLU A 116 9.38 -0.54 -6.73
C GLU A 116 8.40 -1.42 -5.96
N ILE A 117 8.48 -2.73 -6.16
CA ILE A 117 7.63 -3.72 -5.51
C ILE A 117 8.38 -4.29 -4.31
N PHE A 118 7.66 -4.38 -3.18
CA PHE A 118 8.13 -4.93 -1.92
C PHE A 118 7.29 -6.16 -1.58
N ASN A 119 7.97 -7.21 -1.12
CA ASN A 119 7.32 -8.46 -0.69
C ASN A 119 6.56 -8.27 0.64
N SER A 120 5.96 -9.35 1.15
CA SER A 120 5.23 -9.31 2.43
C SER A 120 6.10 -9.01 3.66
N ARG A 121 7.42 -9.01 3.52
CA ARG A 121 8.41 -8.64 4.55
C ARG A 121 8.87 -7.18 4.45
N LEU A 122 8.27 -6.40 3.55
CA LEU A 122 8.69 -5.04 3.19
C LEU A 122 10.13 -4.97 2.65
N GLU A 123 10.60 -6.05 2.05
CA GLU A 123 11.89 -6.11 1.36
C GLU A 123 11.67 -5.86 -0.13
N LYS A 124 12.54 -5.04 -0.71
CA LYS A 124 12.48 -4.73 -2.14
C LYS A 124 12.72 -5.99 -2.97
N SER A 125 11.75 -6.30 -3.82
CA SER A 125 11.75 -7.49 -4.67
C SER A 125 12.08 -7.17 -6.13
N ARG A 126 11.46 -6.12 -6.68
CA ARG A 126 11.54 -5.83 -8.12
C ARG A 126 11.36 -4.34 -8.42
N LYS A 127 11.99 -3.85 -9.51
CA LYS A 127 11.68 -2.56 -10.14
C LYS A 127 10.80 -2.76 -11.37
N CYS A 128 9.95 -1.78 -11.66
CA CYS A 128 9.05 -1.78 -12.80
C CYS A 128 8.84 -0.35 -13.32
N GLN A 129 8.20 -0.24 -14.48
CA GLN A 129 7.72 1.02 -15.03
C GLN A 129 6.22 0.91 -15.27
N ILE A 130 5.52 2.01 -15.06
CA ILE A 130 4.09 2.15 -15.36
C ILE A 130 3.97 3.07 -16.56
N LEU A 131 3.35 2.59 -17.62
CA LEU A 131 3.06 3.37 -18.81
C LEU A 131 1.79 4.22 -18.60
N PRO A 132 1.71 5.43 -19.18
CA PRO A 132 0.53 6.28 -19.07
C PRO A 132 -0.72 5.63 -19.69
N ALA A 133 -1.88 5.87 -19.06
CA ALA A 133 -3.23 5.47 -19.51
C ALA A 133 -3.49 3.97 -19.68
N GLU A 134 -2.47 3.12 -19.54
CA GLU A 134 -2.60 1.66 -19.53
C GLU A 134 -2.86 1.14 -18.11
N THR A 135 -3.65 0.08 -18.04
CA THR A 135 -3.79 -0.71 -16.82
C THR A 135 -2.70 -1.76 -16.79
N VAL A 136 -1.85 -1.70 -15.77
CA VAL A 136 -0.75 -2.65 -15.56
C VAL A 136 -1.10 -3.58 -14.40
N GLU A 137 -1.02 -4.89 -14.65
CA GLU A 137 -1.08 -5.89 -13.58
C GLU A 137 0.31 -6.07 -12.96
N LEU A 138 0.43 -5.81 -11.66
CA LEU A 138 1.66 -5.99 -10.90
C LEU A 138 1.51 -7.18 -9.96
N ASN A 139 2.45 -8.13 -10.02
CA ASN A 139 2.53 -9.22 -9.05
C ASN A 139 3.09 -8.67 -7.72
N VAL A 140 2.17 -8.34 -6.81
CA VAL A 140 2.45 -7.83 -5.47
C VAL A 140 1.85 -8.81 -4.49
N GLN A 141 2.71 -9.49 -3.72
CA GLN A 141 2.27 -10.50 -2.75
C GLN A 141 1.26 -9.93 -1.76
N ILE A 142 0.38 -10.78 -1.24
CA ILE A 142 -0.52 -10.41 -0.16
C ILE A 142 0.32 -9.98 1.06
N GLY A 143 0.02 -8.81 1.62
CA GLY A 143 0.81 -8.19 2.67
C GLY A 143 2.04 -7.43 2.15
N GLY A 144 2.24 -7.33 0.83
CA GLY A 144 3.28 -6.53 0.20
C GLY A 144 2.76 -5.15 -0.23
N LEU A 145 3.62 -4.39 -0.91
CA LEU A 145 3.26 -3.09 -1.47
C LEU A 145 3.99 -2.79 -2.76
N VAL A 146 3.47 -1.82 -3.51
CA VAL A 146 4.20 -1.14 -4.57
C VAL A 146 4.34 0.34 -4.23
N LYS A 147 5.54 0.88 -4.42
CA LYS A 147 5.86 2.30 -4.36
C LYS A 147 5.99 2.83 -5.77
N ILE A 148 5.27 3.88 -6.10
CA ILE A 148 5.21 4.48 -7.44
C ILE A 148 5.61 5.95 -7.32
N LYS A 149 6.60 6.37 -8.11
CA LYS A 149 7.02 7.77 -8.20
C LYS A 149 6.72 8.31 -9.59
N ASN A 150 6.26 9.54 -9.65
CA ASN A 150 6.05 10.22 -10.92
C ASN A 150 7.40 10.43 -11.60
N GLY A 151 7.51 10.06 -12.88
CA GLY A 151 8.77 10.13 -13.64
C GLY A 151 9.14 11.54 -14.11
N LYS A 152 8.27 12.55 -13.94
CA LYS A 152 8.60 13.93 -14.27
C LYS A 152 9.34 14.59 -13.10
N PRO A 153 10.58 15.10 -13.28
CA PRO A 153 11.20 15.99 -12.30
C PRO A 153 10.37 17.28 -12.20
N LYS A 154 10.38 17.88 -11.00
CA LYS A 154 9.82 19.23 -10.77
C LYS A 154 10.44 20.26 -11.70
#